data_AF-F3GNV8-F1
#
_entry.id   AF-F3GNV8-F1
#
_cell.length_a   1.000
_cell.length_b   1.000
_cell.length_c   1.000
_cell.angle_alpha   90.00
_cell.angle_beta   90.00
_cell.angle_gamma   90.00
#
_symmetry.space_group_name_H-M   'P 1'
#
loop_
_entity.id
_entity.type
_entity.pdbx_description
1 polymer ?
#
loop_
_entity_poly.entity_id
_entity_poly.type
_entity_poly.pdbx_seq_one_letter_code
_entity_poly.pdbx_strand_id
1 'polypeptide(L)' 'SGGADQIAQTLIRTFGKQKVHWAMMFSAFLVGIPLFFEIGFVLLIPLVFIVARRTGVPIVKIGIPLLAGLSAVHGLVP' A
#
# COMPACT_ATOMS: atom_id res chain seq x y z
N SER A 1 -21.17 -3.38 8.57
CA SER A 1 -20.72 -2.02 8.91
C SER A 1 -19.90 -1.91 10.21
N GLY A 2 -19.56 -3.00 10.91
CA GLY A 2 -18.97 -2.91 12.26
C GLY A 2 -17.46 -2.62 12.34
N GLY A 3 -16.66 -2.98 11.33
CA GLY A 3 -15.19 -2.84 11.42
C GLY A 3 -14.70 -1.38 11.47
N ALA A 4 -15.22 -0.52 10.59
CA ALA A 4 -14.88 0.90 10.60
C ALA A 4 -15.38 1.61 11.87
N ASP A 5 -16.56 1.21 12.37
CA ASP A 5 -17.12 1.72 13.62
C ASP A 5 -16.24 1.33 14.82
N GLN A 6 -15.75 0.08 14.86
CA GLN A 6 -14.81 -0.41 15.86
C GLN A 6 -13.49 0.37 15.85
N ILE A 7 -12.94 0.65 14.66
CA ILE A 7 -11.70 1.44 14.48
C ILE A 7 -11.92 2.88 14.98
N ALA A 8 -13.03 3.51 14.58
CA ALA A 8 -13.38 4.86 15.00
C ALA A 8 -13.55 4.95 16.53
N GLN A 9 -14.29 4.02 17.15
CA GLN A 9 -14.46 3.96 18.61
C GLN A 9 -13.13 3.74 19.33
N THR A 10 -12.24 2.90 18.79
CA THR A 10 -10.91 2.65 19.36
C THR A 10 -10.05 3.91 19.30
N LEU A 11 -10.02 4.61 18.16
CA LEU A 11 -9.28 5.88 17.99
C LEU A 11 -9.81 6.97 18.93
N ILE A 12 -11.12 7.13 19.04
CA ILE A 12 -11.76 8.10 19.93
C ILE A 12 -11.44 7.79 21.39
N ARG A 13 -11.40 6.51 21.78
CA ARG A 13 -11.07 6.09 23.15
C ARG A 13 -9.59 6.30 23.48
N THR A 14 -8.68 6.07 22.54
CA THR A 14 -7.23 6.21 22.74
C THR A 14 -6.77 7.66 22.73
N PHE A 15 -7.26 8.49 21.79
CA PHE A 15 -6.82 9.89 21.64
C PHE A 15 -7.75 10.91 22.33
N GLY A 16 -9.00 10.54 22.63
CA GLY A 16 -10.03 11.43 23.14
C GLY A 16 -10.73 12.24 22.05
N LYS A 17 -12.00 12.59 22.27
CA LYS A 17 -12.84 13.33 21.30
C LYS A 17 -12.23 14.65 20.82
N GLN A 18 -11.47 15.34 21.68
CA GLN A 18 -10.84 16.62 21.36
C GLN A 18 -9.65 16.49 20.38
N LYS A 19 -9.03 15.32 20.27
CA LYS A 19 -7.83 15.08 19.44
C LYS A 19 -8.09 14.13 18.26
N VAL A 20 -9.37 13.95 17.88
CA VAL A 20 -9.76 13.05 16.78
C VAL A 20 -9.08 13.42 15.46
N HIS A 21 -8.85 14.71 15.19
CA HIS A 21 -8.10 15.15 14.01
C HIS A 21 -6.67 14.59 13.95
N TRP A 22 -5.94 14.58 15.08
CA TRP A 22 -4.62 13.95 15.18
C TRP A 22 -4.69 12.43 15.04
N ALA A 23 -5.71 11.81 15.63
CA ALA A 23 -5.95 10.38 15.54
C ALA A 23 -6.19 9.95 14.07
N MET A 24 -6.96 10.74 13.33
CA MET A 24 -7.22 10.54 11.91
C MET A 24 -5.96 10.76 11.06
N MET A 25 -5.14 11.78 11.36
CA MET A 25 -3.85 11.99 10.69
C MET A 25 -2.94 10.77 10.86
N PHE A 26 -2.79 10.27 12.09
CA PHE A 26 -1.94 9.11 12.36
C PHE A 26 -2.47 7.84 11.69
N SER A 27 -3.78 7.66 11.69
CA SER A 27 -4.43 6.53 11.00
C SER A 27 -4.23 6.60 9.49
N ALA A 28 -4.40 7.77 8.88
CA ALA A 28 -4.18 7.98 7.46
C ALA A 28 -2.70 7.78 7.09
N PHE A 29 -1.77 8.20 7.96
CA PHE A 29 -0.34 7.96 7.78
C PHE A 29 -0.03 6.45 7.82
N LEU A 30 -0.48 5.73 8.86
CA LEU A 30 -0.24 4.29 9.00
C LEU A 30 -0.82 3.47 7.85
N VAL A 31 -2.02 3.83 7.39
CA VAL A 31 -2.73 3.11 6.34
C VAL A 31 -2.23 3.53 4.94
N GLY A 32 -1.82 4.79 4.77
CA GLY A 32 -1.34 5.33 3.50
C GLY A 32 -0.03 4.72 3.03
N ILE A 33 0.91 4.46 3.95
CA ILE A 33 2.22 3.86 3.65
C ILE A 33 2.05 2.54 2.87
N PRO A 34 1.45 1.46 3.43
CA PRO A 34 1.33 0.19 2.74
C PRO A 34 0.43 0.26 1.48
N LEU A 35 -0.59 1.11 1.49
CA LEU A 35 -1.50 1.25 0.35
C LEU A 35 -0.78 1.75 -0.90
N PHE A 36 0.19 2.67 -0.77
CA PHE A 36 0.90 3.20 -1.93
C PHE A 36 1.68 2.11 -2.67
N PHE A 37 2.37 1.24 -1.93
CA PHE A 37 3.07 0.09 -2.49
C PHE A 37 2.11 -0.91 -3.15
N GLU A 38 1.04 -1.26 -2.45
CA GLU A 38 0.07 -2.26 -2.91
C GLU A 38 -0.59 -1.82 -4.23
N ILE A 39 -1.01 -0.56 -4.32
CA ILE A 39 -1.62 0.00 -5.52
C ILE A 39 -0.61 0.03 -6.68
N GLY A 40 0.63 0.48 -6.44
CA GLY A 40 1.69 0.49 -7.44
C GLY A 40 1.99 -0.91 -8.00
N PHE A 41 2.06 -1.91 -7.12
CA PHE A 41 2.25 -3.30 -7.51
C PHE A 41 1.11 -3.80 -8.40
N VAL A 42 -0.15 -3.63 -7.96
CA VAL A 42 -1.34 -4.10 -8.70
C VAL A 42 -1.43 -3.47 -10.09
N LEU A 43 -1.11 -2.19 -10.22
CA LEU A 43 -1.08 -1.49 -11.52
C LEU A 43 -0.02 -2.06 -12.48
N LEU A 44 1.10 -2.56 -11.95
CA LEU A 44 2.21 -3.09 -12.74
C LEU A 44 2.04 -4.56 -13.13
N ILE A 45 1.25 -5.35 -12.40
CA ILE A 45 0.95 -6.76 -12.74
C ILE A 45 0.55 -6.94 -14.22
N PRO A 46 -0.46 -6.23 -14.77
CA PRO A 46 -0.85 -6.40 -16.17
C PRO A 46 0.29 -6.03 -17.13
N LEU A 47 1.11 -5.02 -16.80
CA LEU A 47 2.28 -4.64 -17.60
C LEU A 47 3.29 -5.78 -17.68
N VAL A 48 3.57 -6.45 -16.54
CA VAL A 48 4.45 -7.63 -16.49
C VAL A 48 3.95 -8.72 -17.43
N PHE A 49 2.65 -9.03 -17.41
CA PHE A 49 2.07 -10.04 -18.31
C PHE A 49 2.18 -9.64 -19.78
N ILE A 50 1.92 -8.38 -20.12
CA ILE A 50 2.04 -7.86 -21.49
C ILE A 50 3.48 -8.00 -21.99
N VAL A 51 4.46 -7.57 -21.18
CA VAL A 51 5.88 -7.64 -21.55
C VAL A 51 6.34 -9.09 -21.67
N ALA A 52 5.99 -9.95 -20.72
CA ALA A 52 6.32 -11.38 -20.76
C ALA A 52 5.78 -12.05 -22.03
N ARG A 53 4.51 -11.81 -22.37
CA ARG A 53 3.89 -12.36 -23.59
C ARG A 53 4.53 -11.83 -24.87
N ARG A 54 4.86 -10.54 -24.93
CA ARG A 54 5.46 -9.92 -26.13
C ARG A 54 6.91 -10.34 -26.37
N THR A 55 7.66 -10.55 -25.30
CA THR A 55 9.10 -10.84 -25.38
C THR A 55 9.41 -12.33 -25.29
N GLY A 56 8.44 -13.16 -24.88
CA GLY A 56 8.67 -14.57 -24.56
C GLY A 56 9.51 -14.80 -23.31
N VAL A 57 9.86 -13.74 -22.57
CA VAL A 57 10.65 -13.84 -21.34
C VAL A 57 9.76 -14.36 -20.20
N PRO A 58 10.26 -15.32 -19.38
CA PRO A 58 9.52 -15.82 -18.23
C PRO A 58 9.10 -14.69 -17.28
N ILE A 59 7.85 -14.73 -16.80
CA ILE A 59 7.28 -13.72 -15.88
C ILE A 59 8.18 -13.49 -14.68
N VAL A 60 8.76 -14.54 -14.11
CA VAL A 60 9.63 -14.46 -12.92
C VAL A 60 10.87 -13.58 -13.18
N LYS A 61 11.44 -13.62 -14.40
CA LYS A 61 12.60 -12.78 -14.78
C LYS A 61 12.25 -11.30 -14.88
N ILE A 62 10.98 -10.95 -15.08
CA ILE A 62 10.50 -9.56 -15.13
C ILE A 62 9.98 -9.14 -13.75
N GLY A 63 9.24 -10.03 -13.09
CA GLY A 63 8.59 -9.78 -11.81
C GLY A 63 9.56 -9.62 -10.64
N ILE A 64 10.64 -10.42 -10.56
CA ILE A 64 11.62 -10.29 -9.47
C ILE A 64 12.32 -8.92 -9.48
N PRO A 65 12.91 -8.45 -10.60
CA PRO A 65 13.49 -7.12 -10.67
C PRO A 65 12.47 -5.99 -10.41
N LEU A 66 11.23 -6.16 -10.89
CA LEU A 66 10.16 -5.18 -10.65
C LEU A 66 9.80 -5.07 -9.17
N LEU A 67 9.64 -6.20 -8.48
CA LEU A 67 9.40 -6.25 -7.04
C LEU A 67 10.57 -5.64 -6.26
N ALA A 68 11.81 -5.96 -6.65
CA ALA A 68 13.00 -5.40 -6.03
C ALA A 68 13.06 -3.87 -6.18
N GLY A 69 12.79 -3.35 -7.38
CA GLY A 69 12.74 -1.90 -7.65
C GLY A 69 11.61 -1.20 -6.89
N LEU A 70 10.41 -1.78 -6.89
CA LEU A 70 9.26 -1.22 -6.17
C LEU A 70 9.50 -1.22 -4.65
N SER A 71 10.11 -2.28 -4.13
CA SER A 71 10.46 -2.40 -2.71
C SER A 71 11.56 -1.41 -2.32
N ALA A 72 12.57 -1.20 -3.17
CA ALA A 72 13.61 -0.20 -2.93
C ALA A 72 13.06 1.23 -2.94
N VAL A 73 12.23 1.58 -3.92
CA VAL A 73 11.59 2.91 -3.97
C VAL A 73 10.69 3.13 -2.75
N HIS A 74 9.91 2.13 -2.35
CA HIS A 74 9.03 2.24 -1.19
C HIS A 74 9.80 2.28 0.14
N GLY A 75 10.96 1.61 0.23
CA GLY A 75 11.84 1.75 1.39
C GLY A 75 12.51 3.12 1.48
N LEU A 76 12.64 3.83 0.35
CA LEU A 76 13.26 5.16 0.27
C LEU A 76 12.24 6.31 0.37
N VAL A 77 10.99 6.08 -0.04
CA VAL A 77 9.89 7.03 0.02
C VAL A 77 8.91 6.54 1.09
N PRO A 78 8.93 7.10 2.32
CA PRO A 78 7.99 6.73 3.37
C PRO A 78 6.56 7.13 2.99
#